data_AF-A0A1Y5EVH1-F1
#
_entry.id   AF-A0A1Y5EVH1-F1
#
_cell.length_a   1.000
_cell.length_b   1.000
_cell.length_c   1.000
_cell.angle_alpha   90.00
_cell.angle_beta   90.00
_cell.angle_gamma   90.00
#
_symmetry.space_group_name_H-M   'P 1'
#
loop_
_entity.id
_entity.type
_entity.pdbx_description
1 polymer ?
#
loop_
_entity_poly.entity_id
_entity_poly.type
_entity_poly.pdbx_seq_one_letter_code
_entity_poly.pdbx_strand_id
1 'polypeptide(L)'
;MNDTHKVQLSSLLDSELGLPETQELLKAIETDRALNKQFDRYALIRDALNEDVVVYQESFLKSVQDALVIEPTVLAPTHKKRENKSYVALALAASVAFFTVVIFNIGLFSTPLPAYQSVASVEAEQGEVLALEELVNEGVRKNESNLDAQLVTFEK
;
A
#
# COMPACT_ATOMS: atom_id res chain seq x y z
N MET A 1 -27.83 31.96 -32.91
CA MET A 1 -27.43 31.13 -31.76
C MET A 1 -27.67 29.67 -32.13
N ASN A 2 -26.62 28.86 -32.09
CA ASN A 2 -26.67 27.48 -32.58
C ASN A 2 -27.41 26.57 -31.58
N ASP A 3 -28.16 25.58 -32.07
CA ASP A 3 -28.88 24.65 -31.20
C ASP A 3 -27.93 23.81 -30.34
N THR A 4 -26.70 23.59 -30.81
CA THR A 4 -25.61 22.99 -30.02
C THR A 4 -25.35 23.73 -28.71
N HIS A 5 -25.29 25.07 -28.73
CA HIS A 5 -25.03 25.85 -27.52
C HIS A 5 -26.17 25.74 -26.50
N LYS A 6 -27.43 25.60 -26.97
CA LYS A 6 -28.57 25.43 -26.06
C LYS A 6 -28.49 24.09 -25.32
N VAL A 7 -28.12 23.02 -26.03
CA VAL A 7 -27.92 21.70 -25.45
C VAL A 7 -26.77 21.75 -24.44
N GLN A 8 -25.63 22.31 -24.84
CA GLN A 8 -24.46 22.43 -23.97
C GLN A 8 -24.74 23.27 -22.71
N LEU A 9 -25.53 24.35 -22.80
CA LEU A 9 -25.95 25.12 -21.63
C LEU A 9 -26.81 24.28 -20.66
N SER A 10 -27.73 23.47 -21.18
CA SER A 10 -28.52 22.56 -20.35
C SER A 10 -27.62 21.52 -19.68
N SER A 11 -26.78 20.84 -20.47
CA SER A 11 -25.83 19.85 -19.96
C SER A 11 -24.85 20.43 -18.93
N LEU A 12 -24.45 21.70 -19.08
CA LEU A 12 -23.62 22.38 -18.09
C LEU A 12 -24.36 22.54 -16.75
N LEU A 13 -25.63 22.96 -16.78
CA LEU A 13 -26.45 23.15 -15.58
C LEU A 13 -26.76 21.84 -14.86
N ASP A 14 -26.80 20.73 -15.60
CA ASP A 14 -27.04 19.37 -15.09
C ASP A 14 -25.74 18.62 -14.75
N SER A 15 -24.57 19.27 -14.88
CA SER A 15 -23.24 18.67 -14.65
C SER A 15 -22.89 17.48 -15.56
N GLU A 16 -23.49 17.41 -16.75
CA GLU A 16 -23.27 16.35 -17.74
C GLU A 16 -22.26 16.76 -18.84
N LEU A 17 -21.84 18.03 -18.88
CA LEU A 17 -20.92 18.53 -19.89
C LEU A 17 -19.46 18.16 -19.57
N GLY A 18 -18.72 17.69 -20.58
CA GLY A 18 -17.32 17.34 -20.42
C GLY A 18 -16.44 18.54 -20.08
N LEU A 19 -15.29 18.30 -19.42
CA LEU A 19 -14.32 19.35 -19.08
C LEU A 19 -13.85 20.22 -20.27
N PRO A 20 -13.44 19.64 -21.44
CA PRO A 20 -12.96 20.46 -22.55
C PRO A 20 -14.07 21.33 -23.15
N GLU A 21 -15.27 20.75 -23.29
CA GLU A 21 -16.46 21.44 -23.80
C GLU A 21 -16.92 22.56 -22.86
N THR A 22 -16.82 22.32 -21.54
CA THR A 22 -17.12 23.32 -20.51
C THR A 22 -16.20 24.54 -20.62
N GLN A 23 -14.90 24.32 -20.84
CA GLN A 23 -13.94 25.43 -20.99
C GLN A 23 -14.21 26.26 -22.26
N GLU A 24 -14.57 25.60 -23.36
CA GLU A 24 -14.93 26.27 -24.61
C GLU A 24 -16.24 27.07 -24.45
N LEU A 25 -17.25 26.45 -23.85
CA LEU A 25 -18.55 27.07 -23.61
C LEU A 25 -18.43 28.28 -22.67
N LEU A 26 -17.64 28.20 -21.59
CA LEU A 26 -17.42 29.32 -20.68
C LEU A 26 -16.81 30.54 -21.39
N LYS A 27 -15.84 30.32 -22.28
CA LYS A 27 -15.27 31.40 -23.11
C LYS A 27 -16.31 32.01 -24.06
N ALA A 28 -17.18 31.16 -24.62
CA ALA A 28 -18.28 31.63 -25.46
C ALA A 28 -19.31 32.45 -24.65
N ILE A 29 -19.62 32.03 -23.41
CA ILE A 29 -20.52 32.75 -22.50
C ILE A 29 -19.95 34.11 -22.11
N GLU A 30 -18.64 34.21 -21.88
CA GLU A 30 -17.98 35.47 -21.51
C GLU A 30 -18.02 36.51 -22.66
N THR A 31 -17.91 36.04 -23.90
CA THR A 31 -17.83 36.90 -25.09
C THR A 31 -19.20 37.20 -25.72
N ASP A 32 -20.15 36.27 -25.65
CA ASP A 32 -21.49 36.42 -26.23
C ASP A 32 -22.55 36.75 -25.17
N ARG A 33 -22.97 38.02 -25.15
CA ARG A 33 -24.01 38.53 -24.25
C ARG A 33 -25.37 37.84 -24.42
N ALA A 34 -25.71 37.41 -25.64
CA ALA A 34 -27.00 36.73 -25.87
C ALA A 34 -26.98 35.32 -25.26
N LEU A 35 -25.83 34.64 -25.37
CA LEU A 35 -25.62 33.33 -24.76
C LEU A 35 -25.60 33.40 -23.23
N ASN A 36 -24.92 34.39 -22.67
CA ASN A 36 -24.90 34.67 -21.23
C ASN A 36 -26.32 34.88 -20.67
N LYS A 37 -27.13 35.74 -21.32
CA LYS A 37 -28.53 35.94 -20.94
C LYS A 37 -29.37 34.66 -21.02
N GLN A 38 -29.03 33.73 -21.92
CA GLN A 38 -29.74 32.46 -22.01
C GLN A 38 -29.35 31.53 -20.86
N PHE A 39 -28.07 31.49 -20.51
CA PHE A 39 -27.58 30.77 -19.33
C PHE A 39 -28.30 31.24 -18.06
N ASP A 40 -28.37 32.55 -17.83
CA ASP A 40 -29.08 33.14 -16.69
C ASP A 40 -30.56 32.72 -16.64
N ARG A 41 -31.23 32.72 -17.80
CA ARG A 41 -32.64 32.29 -17.90
C ARG A 41 -32.81 30.81 -17.57
N TYR A 42 -31.92 29.95 -18.04
CA TYR A 42 -32.00 28.51 -17.77
C TYR A 42 -31.70 28.21 -16.30
N ALA A 43 -30.70 28.88 -15.70
CA ALA A 43 -30.42 28.81 -14.28
C ALA A 43 -31.64 29.25 -13.45
N LEU A 44 -32.25 30.38 -13.80
CA LEU A 44 -33.46 30.88 -13.11
C LEU A 44 -34.63 29.91 -13.21
N ILE A 45 -34.86 29.30 -14.38
CA ILE A 45 -35.92 28.28 -14.55
C ILE A 45 -35.64 27.07 -13.66
N ARG A 46 -34.39 26.58 -13.64
CA ARG A 46 -33.98 25.45 -12.80
C ARG A 46 -34.21 25.75 -11.33
N ASP A 47 -33.77 26.91 -10.86
CA ASP A 47 -33.91 27.31 -9.46
C ASP A 47 -35.40 27.51 -9.09
N ALA A 48 -36.23 27.98 -10.04
CA ALA A 48 -37.68 28.08 -9.90
C ALA A 48 -38.39 26.72 -9.77
N LEU A 49 -37.89 25.70 -10.44
CA LEU A 49 -38.43 24.34 -10.33
C LEU A 49 -38.00 23.66 -9.02
N ASN A 50 -36.86 24.06 -8.45
CA ASN A 50 -36.32 23.48 -7.21
C ASN A 50 -36.83 24.18 -5.93
N GLU A 51 -37.74 25.15 -6.04
CA GLU A 51 -38.24 25.99 -4.93
C GLU A 51 -37.15 26.82 -4.21
N ASP A 52 -35.92 26.83 -4.73
CA ASP A 52 -34.76 27.56 -4.22
C ASP A 52 -34.61 28.96 -4.88
N VAL A 53 -35.73 29.65 -5.13
CA VAL A 53 -35.68 30.93 -5.85
C VAL A 53 -35.25 32.06 -4.95
N VAL A 54 -34.01 32.52 -5.15
CA VAL A 54 -33.55 33.82 -4.68
C VAL A 54 -33.29 34.71 -5.89
N VAL A 55 -34.18 35.67 -6.14
CA VAL A 55 -33.97 36.67 -7.20
C VAL A 55 -33.07 37.77 -6.66
N TYR A 56 -31.80 37.76 -7.07
CA TYR A 56 -30.86 38.81 -6.74
C TYR A 56 -31.05 40.03 -7.65
N GLN A 57 -30.85 41.23 -7.09
CA GLN A 57 -30.79 42.45 -7.89
C GLN A 57 -29.52 42.44 -8.75
N GLU A 58 -29.62 42.90 -10.00
CA GLU A 58 -28.48 42.99 -10.93
C GLU A 58 -27.33 43.82 -10.36
N SER A 59 -27.65 44.87 -9.58
CA SER A 59 -26.68 45.69 -8.84
C SER A 59 -25.88 44.90 -7.81
N PHE A 60 -26.52 43.94 -7.12
CA PHE A 60 -25.85 43.08 -6.15
C PHE A 60 -24.87 42.14 -6.84
N LEU A 61 -25.29 41.43 -7.89
CA LEU A 61 -24.41 40.53 -8.64
C LEU A 61 -23.20 41.26 -9.22
N LYS A 62 -23.43 42.47 -9.76
CA LYS A 62 -22.34 43.33 -10.26
C LYS A 62 -21.36 43.71 -9.14
N SER A 63 -21.85 44.09 -7.96
CA SER A 63 -20.97 44.42 -6.82
C SER A 63 -20.12 43.24 -6.36
N VAL A 64 -20.67 42.02 -6.40
CA VAL A 64 -19.94 40.79 -6.09
C VAL A 64 -18.88 40.52 -7.16
N GLN A 65 -19.23 40.66 -8.44
CA GLN A 65 -18.27 40.51 -9.54
C GLN A 65 -17.11 41.50 -9.42
N ASP A 66 -17.41 42.77 -9.16
CA ASP A 66 -16.40 43.82 -8.99
C ASP A 66 -15.48 43.53 -7.79
N ALA A 67 -16.04 43.02 -6.68
CA ALA A 67 -15.26 42.61 -5.51
C ALA A 67 -14.33 41.42 -5.82
N LEU A 68 -14.83 40.39 -6.51
CA LEU A 68 -14.06 39.19 -6.88
C LEU A 68 -12.88 39.49 -7.81
N VAL A 69 -13.01 40.50 -8.70
CA VAL A 69 -11.89 40.91 -9.58
C VAL A 69 -10.73 41.51 -8.78
N ILE A 70 -11.00 42.14 -7.65
CA ILE A 70 -9.99 42.76 -6.78
C ILE A 70 -9.29 41.70 -5.90
N GLU A 71 -9.94 40.56 -5.67
CA GLU A 71 -9.37 39.51 -4.85
C GLU A 71 -8.17 38.84 -5.53
N PRO A 72 -7.04 38.63 -4.81
CA PRO A 72 -5.94 37.86 -5.35
C PRO A 72 -6.44 36.43 -5.62
N THR A 73 -6.27 35.94 -6.85
CA THR A 73 -6.69 34.59 -7.24
C THR A 73 -5.95 33.55 -6.40
N VAL A 74 -6.55 33.08 -5.30
CA VAL A 74 -6.03 31.97 -4.50
C VAL A 74 -6.34 30.68 -5.26
N LEU A 75 -5.45 30.34 -6.21
CA LEU A 75 -5.52 29.12 -7.00
C LEU A 75 -5.31 27.89 -6.10
N ALA A 76 -6.38 27.43 -5.45
CA ALA A 76 -6.51 26.16 -4.76
C ALA A 76 -5.50 25.89 -3.61
N PRO A 77 -5.82 24.99 -2.66
CA PRO A 77 -4.81 24.46 -1.75
C PRO A 77 -3.67 23.82 -2.56
N THR A 78 -2.46 24.34 -2.41
CA THR A 78 -1.28 23.73 -3.03
C THR A 78 -1.12 22.33 -2.44
N HIS A 79 -1.41 21.28 -3.19
CA HIS A 79 -1.05 19.93 -2.77
C HIS A 79 0.48 19.86 -2.77
N LYS A 80 1.10 19.99 -1.59
CA LYS A 80 2.53 19.73 -1.44
C LYS A 80 2.80 18.33 -1.97
N LYS A 81 3.62 18.22 -3.03
CA LYS A 81 4.06 16.93 -3.55
C LYS A 81 4.64 16.15 -2.38
N ARG A 82 4.16 14.91 -2.16
CA ARG A 82 4.72 14.02 -1.13
C ARG A 82 6.20 13.87 -1.45
N GLU A 83 7.05 14.39 -0.58
CA GLU A 83 8.50 14.22 -0.71
C GLU A 83 8.79 12.73 -0.77
N ASN A 84 9.48 12.31 -1.83
CA ASN A 84 9.95 10.95 -1.98
C ASN A 84 10.99 10.68 -0.89
N LYS A 85 10.61 9.86 0.10
CA LYS A 85 11.47 9.50 1.23
C LYS A 85 12.56 8.50 0.80
N SER A 86 13.39 8.86 -0.17
CA SER A 86 14.46 8.02 -0.71
C SER A 86 15.47 7.59 0.36
N TYR A 87 15.63 8.41 1.42
CA TYR A 87 16.43 8.06 2.59
C TYR A 87 15.91 6.83 3.34
N VAL A 88 14.60 6.56 3.32
CA VAL A 88 14.03 5.35 3.94
C VAL A 88 14.43 4.11 3.15
N ALA A 89 14.36 4.18 1.81
CA ALA A 89 14.82 3.09 0.95
C ALA A 89 16.32 2.83 1.12
N LEU A 90 17.12 3.90 1.22
CA LEU A 90 18.56 3.81 1.46
C LEU A 90 18.88 3.19 2.84
N ALA A 91 18.21 3.64 3.90
CA ALA A 91 18.40 3.12 5.26
C ALA A 91 18.02 1.64 5.35
N LEU A 92 16.94 1.23 4.67
CA LEU A 92 16.52 -0.16 4.60
C LEU A 92 17.57 -1.01 3.86
N ALA A 93 18.03 -0.56 2.68
CA ALA A 93 19.08 -1.24 1.93
C ALA A 93 20.39 -1.38 2.73
N ALA A 94 20.81 -0.32 3.43
CA ALA A 94 22.00 -0.32 4.28
C ALA A 94 21.87 -1.31 5.45
N SER A 95 20.67 -1.38 6.07
CA SER A 95 20.40 -2.32 7.16
C SER A 95 20.50 -3.77 6.68
N VAL A 96 19.90 -4.08 5.53
CA VAL A 96 19.97 -5.42 4.92
C VAL A 96 21.41 -5.78 4.57
N ALA A 97 22.17 -4.88 3.94
CA ALA A 97 23.57 -5.11 3.61
C ALA A 97 24.41 -5.42 4.86
N PHE A 98 24.25 -4.63 5.92
CA PHE A 98 24.95 -4.86 7.19
C PHE A 98 24.64 -6.24 7.77
N PHE A 99 23.35 -6.62 7.86
CA PHE A 99 22.96 -7.95 8.34
C PHE A 99 23.52 -9.07 7.47
N THR A 100 23.51 -8.94 6.15
CA THR A 100 24.07 -9.97 5.26
C THR A 100 25.56 -10.20 5.49
N VAL A 101 26.35 -9.14 5.68
CA VAL A 101 27.78 -9.24 5.97
C VAL A 101 28.02 -9.91 7.33
N VAL A 102 27.25 -9.51 8.34
CA VAL A 102 27.35 -10.08 9.69
C VAL A 102 26.97 -11.57 9.70
N ILE A 103 25.86 -11.95 9.08
CA ILE A 103 25.40 -13.35 9.02
C ILE A 103 26.41 -14.22 8.25
N PHE A 104 26.97 -13.70 7.15
CA PHE A 104 28.01 -14.41 6.39
C PHE A 104 29.29 -14.57 7.21
N ASN A 105 29.70 -13.55 7.98
CA ASN A 105 30.89 -13.60 8.81
C ASN A 105 30.78 -14.60 9.97
N ILE A 106 29.60 -14.72 10.58
CA ILE A 106 29.35 -15.65 11.69
C ILE A 106 29.19 -17.11 11.18
N GLY A 107 29.18 -17.33 9.86
CA GLY A 107 29.11 -18.68 9.28
C GLY A 107 27.78 -19.39 9.56
N LEU A 108 26.69 -18.63 9.76
CA LEU A 108 25.39 -19.20 10.13
C LEU A 108 24.84 -20.18 9.07
N PHE A 109 25.32 -20.09 7.83
CA PHE A 109 24.95 -20.97 6.71
C PHE A 109 26.02 -22.01 6.35
N SER A 110 27.00 -22.25 7.22
CA SER A 110 27.94 -23.35 7.05
C SER A 110 27.21 -24.69 7.23
N THR A 111 26.69 -25.24 6.14
CA THR A 111 26.24 -26.63 6.09
C THR A 111 27.46 -27.53 6.36
N PRO A 112 27.44 -28.40 7.38
CA PRO A 112 28.51 -29.38 7.54
C PRO A 112 28.49 -30.29 6.31
N LEU A 113 29.64 -30.41 5.64
CA LEU A 113 29.84 -31.42 4.60
C LEU A 113 29.62 -32.81 5.24
N PRO A 114 28.88 -33.73 4.61
CA PRO A 114 28.83 -35.10 5.11
C PRO A 114 30.25 -35.68 5.07
N ALA A 115 30.76 -36.10 6.22
CA ALA A 115 32.03 -36.79 6.30
C ALA A 115 31.91 -38.10 5.51
N TYR A 116 32.65 -38.21 4.41
CA TYR A 116 32.84 -39.50 3.74
C TYR A 116 33.70 -40.38 4.65
N GLN A 117 33.05 -41.26 5.42
CA GLN A 117 33.76 -42.31 6.15
C GLN A 117 34.37 -43.27 5.12
N SER A 118 35.70 -43.34 5.11
CA SER A 118 36.44 -44.34 4.35
C SER A 118 36.19 -45.70 4.98
N VAL A 119 35.67 -46.65 4.20
CA VAL A 119 35.33 -48.03 4.64
C VAL A 119 36.50 -48.82 5.24
N ALA A 120 37.73 -48.32 5.12
CA ALA A 120 38.91 -48.94 5.74
C ALA A 120 39.02 -48.71 7.26
N SER A 121 38.33 -47.73 7.86
CA SER A 121 38.40 -47.48 9.30
C SER A 121 37.38 -48.27 10.13
N VAL A 122 36.43 -48.96 9.50
CA VAL A 122 35.39 -49.75 10.21
C VAL A 122 35.92 -51.10 10.69
N GLU A 123 36.87 -51.71 9.97
CA GLU A 123 37.45 -53.01 10.33
C GLU A 123 38.39 -52.92 11.56
N ALA A 124 39.08 -51.79 11.73
CA ALA A 124 40.05 -51.60 12.81
C ALA A 124 39.37 -51.48 14.19
N GLU A 125 38.20 -50.86 14.27
CA GLU A 125 37.47 -50.72 15.55
C GLU A 125 36.68 -51.97 15.92
N GLN A 126 36.24 -52.78 14.95
CA GLN A 126 35.51 -54.02 15.23
C GLN A 126 36.38 -55.10 15.89
N GLY A 127 37.68 -55.15 15.59
CA GLY A 127 38.62 -56.06 16.24
C GLY A 127 38.93 -55.72 17.70
N GLU A 128 38.88 -54.43 18.06
CA GLU A 128 39.16 -53.96 19.43
C GLU A 128 37.95 -54.07 20.35
N VAL A 129 36.74 -53.81 19.82
CA VAL A 129 35.48 -53.92 20.59
C VAL A 129 35.15 -55.38 20.92
N LEU A 130 35.43 -56.33 20.02
CA LEU A 130 35.21 -57.77 20.27
C LEU A 130 36.12 -58.32 21.39
N ALA A 131 37.36 -57.81 21.50
CA ALA A 131 38.28 -58.20 22.58
C ALA A 131 37.88 -57.61 23.95
N LEU A 132 37.17 -56.48 23.95
CA LEU A 132 36.70 -55.80 25.16
C LEU A 132 35.38 -56.39 25.69
N GLU A 133 34.50 -56.85 24.79
CA GLU A 133 33.22 -57.46 25.14
C GLU A 133 33.37 -58.85 25.78
N GLU A 134 34.41 -59.62 25.38
CA GLU A 134 34.73 -60.92 25.99
C GLU A 134 35.19 -60.78 27.46
N LEU A 135 35.93 -59.71 27.80
CA LEU A 135 36.38 -59.44 29.18
C LEU A 135 35.25 -58.94 30.10
N VAL A 136 34.24 -58.25 29.57
CA VAL A 136 33.13 -57.70 30.37
C VAL A 136 32.11 -58.78 30.75
N ASN A 137 31.89 -59.77 29.89
CA ASN A 137 30.87 -60.79 30.11
C ASN A 137 31.23 -61.78 31.25
N GLU A 138 32.51 -61.95 31.60
CA GLU A 138 32.90 -62.69 32.81
C GLU A 138 32.60 -61.93 34.12
N GLY A 139 32.51 -60.60 34.08
CA GLY A 139 32.33 -59.76 35.28
C GLY A 139 30.88 -59.58 35.75
N VAL A 140 29.89 -59.73 34.85
CA VAL A 140 28.50 -59.28 35.08
C VAL A 140 27.58 -60.34 35.70
N ARG A 141 27.99 -61.61 35.81
CA ARG A 141 27.13 -62.67 36.41
C ARG A 141 26.86 -62.55 37.92
N LYS A 142 27.39 -61.53 38.61
CA LYS A 142 27.41 -61.52 40.08
C LYS A 142 26.45 -60.59 40.81
N ASN A 143 25.73 -59.67 40.17
CA ASN A 143 24.96 -58.70 40.96
C ASN A 143 23.60 -58.31 40.35
N GLU A 144 22.61 -58.33 41.24
CA GLU A 144 21.48 -57.40 41.30
C GLU A 144 20.15 -57.84 40.67
N SER A 145 19.55 -58.78 41.39
CA SER A 145 18.12 -58.81 41.70
C SER A 145 17.66 -57.53 42.42
N ASN A 146 16.93 -56.67 41.73
CA ASN A 146 15.74 -55.91 42.17
C ASN A 146 15.57 -54.72 41.22
N LEU A 147 14.33 -54.51 40.76
CA LEU A 147 13.62 -53.22 40.82
C LEU A 147 12.26 -53.36 40.13
N ASP A 148 11.21 -53.06 40.89
CA ASP A 148 9.79 -53.13 40.53
C ASP A 148 9.41 -52.14 39.41
N ALA A 149 8.57 -52.61 38.49
CA ALA A 149 8.03 -51.80 37.40
C ALA A 149 6.69 -51.16 37.79
N GLN A 150 6.61 -49.83 37.79
CA GLN A 150 5.35 -49.10 37.95
C GLN A 150 4.88 -48.56 36.59
N LEU A 151 3.79 -49.12 36.06
CA LEU A 151 3.14 -48.69 34.81
C LEU A 151 2.09 -47.62 35.11
N VAL A 152 2.15 -46.49 34.38
CA VAL A 152 1.13 -45.43 34.41
C VAL A 152 0.39 -45.43 33.07
N THR A 153 -0.93 -45.64 33.10
CA THR A 153 -1.81 -45.54 31.94
C THR A 153 -2.50 -44.18 31.89
N PHE A 154 -2.65 -43.60 30.70
CA PHE A 154 -3.44 -42.40 30.46
C PHE A 154 -4.82 -42.77 29.92
N GLU A 155 -5.88 -42.25 30.55
CA GLU A 155 -7.27 -42.39 30.09
C GLU A 155 -7.59 -41.33 29.02
N LYS A 156 -8.54 -41.62 28.13
CA LYS A 156 -8.89 -40.84 26.93
C LYS A 156 -10.13 -39.98 27.14
#